data_AF-A0A0Q6K3Z5-F1
#
_entry.id   AF-A0A0Q6K3Z5-F1
#
_cell.length_a   1.000
_cell.length_b   1.000
_cell.length_c   1.000
_cell.angle_alpha   90.00
_cell.angle_beta   90.00
_cell.angle_gamma   90.00
#
_symmetry.space_group_name_H-M   'P 1'
#
loop_
_entity.id
_entity.type
_entity.pdbx_description
1 polymer ?
#
loop_
_entity_poly.entity_id
_entity_poly.type
_entity_poly.pdbx_seq_one_letter_code
_entity_poly.pdbx_strand_id
1 'polypeptide(L)'
;MQHSPIIDLAEWAEDDFSARCARAGITRNKSRQDRTGWDYFVEFPAIAVAGIPADLQPVEMAASVQVKSKRKGQPFVDLKLSNALRFAKNAAPCFL
;
A
#
# COMPACT_ATOMS: atom_id res chain seq x y z
N MET A 1 -28.72 -4.39 10.30
CA MET A 1 -28.23 -3.00 10.42
C MET A 1 -27.97 -2.47 9.02
N GLN A 2 -28.88 -1.63 8.49
CA GLN A 2 -28.66 -0.93 7.22
C GLN A 2 -27.53 0.07 7.45
N HIS A 3 -26.35 -0.22 6.92
CA HIS A 3 -25.26 0.76 6.90
C HIS A 3 -25.59 1.79 5.83
N SER A 4 -25.56 3.07 6.21
CA SER A 4 -25.68 4.16 5.26
C SER A 4 -24.66 3.98 4.13
N PRO A 5 -25.02 4.26 2.88
CA PRO A 5 -24.10 4.10 1.76
C PRO A 5 -22.90 5.03 1.96
N ILE A 6 -21.69 4.48 1.90
CA ILE A 6 -20.44 5.26 1.81
C ILE A 6 -20.57 6.14 0.58
N ILE A 7 -20.45 7.46 0.71
CA ILE A 7 -20.61 8.41 -0.41
C ILE A 7 -19.31 8.44 -1.24
N ASP A 8 -18.20 8.84 -0.62
CA ASP A 8 -16.87 8.73 -1.23
C ASP A 8 -16.23 7.39 -0.88
N LEU A 9 -16.34 6.43 -1.80
CA LEU A 9 -15.80 5.08 -1.60
C LEU A 9 -14.28 5.03 -1.79
N ALA A 10 -13.71 5.95 -2.57
CA ALA A 10 -12.27 5.96 -2.81
C ALA A 10 -11.55 6.48 -1.56
N GLU A 11 -11.97 7.63 -1.06
CA GLU A 11 -11.44 8.22 0.17
C GLU A 11 -11.63 7.27 1.37
N TRP A 12 -12.84 6.72 1.54
CA TRP A 12 -13.10 5.76 2.61
C TRP A 12 -12.18 4.53 2.56
N ALA A 13 -11.88 4.01 1.36
CA ALA A 13 -11.01 2.84 1.23
C ALA A 13 -9.55 3.17 1.57
N GLU A 14 -9.08 4.37 1.23
CA GLU A 14 -7.77 4.85 1.66
C GLU A 14 -7.69 5.03 3.19
N ASP A 15 -8.77 5.49 3.81
CA ASP A 15 -8.88 5.65 5.27
C ASP A 15 -9.00 4.30 6.02
N ASP A 16 -9.62 3.29 5.40
CA ASP A 16 -9.63 1.92 5.93
C ASP A 16 -8.24 1.28 5.79
N PHE A 17 -7.59 1.40 4.63
CA PHE A 17 -6.24 0.88 4.38
C PHE A 17 -5.21 1.50 5.32
N SER A 18 -5.13 2.83 5.30
CA SER A 18 -5.39 3.63 6.47
C SER A 18 -5.23 2.93 7.82
N ALA A 19 -6.34 2.88 8.54
CA ALA A 19 -6.46 2.32 9.87
C ALA A 19 -5.82 0.92 10.01
N ARG A 20 -5.88 0.07 8.97
CA ARG A 20 -5.27 -1.27 8.99
C ARG A 20 -3.74 -1.20 9.14
N CYS A 21 -3.07 -0.33 8.41
CA CYS A 21 -1.61 -0.16 8.54
C CYS A 21 -1.24 0.25 9.97
N ALA A 22 -1.98 1.21 10.55
CA ALA A 22 -1.74 1.65 11.92
C ALA A 22 -1.96 0.52 12.94
N ARG A 23 -3.01 -0.29 12.77
CA ARG A 23 -3.27 -1.45 13.63
C ARG A 23 -2.20 -2.55 13.50
N ALA A 24 -1.56 -2.65 12.35
CA ALA A 24 -0.50 -3.63 12.08
C ALA A 24 0.90 -3.13 12.46
N GLY A 25 1.05 -1.89 12.95
CA GLY A 25 2.36 -1.29 13.22
C GLY A 25 3.18 -1.01 11.95
N ILE A 26 2.52 -0.88 10.80
CA ILE A 26 3.14 -0.57 9.51
C ILE A 26 3.21 0.95 9.36
N THR A 27 4.41 1.46 9.08
CA THR A 27 4.60 2.87 8.73
C THR A 27 4.09 3.09 7.32
N ARG A 28 3.19 4.06 7.13
CA ARG A 28 2.58 4.38 5.84
C ARG A 28 2.86 5.83 5.46
N ASN A 29 3.37 6.03 4.26
CA ASN A 29 3.71 7.34 3.72
C ASN A 29 2.79 7.66 2.53
N LYS A 30 1.84 8.58 2.71
CA LYS A 30 0.91 8.97 1.64
C LYS A 30 1.63 9.77 0.56
N SER A 31 1.41 9.41 -0.70
CA SER A 31 1.88 10.20 -1.84
C SER A 31 1.12 11.53 -1.88
N ARG A 32 1.86 12.63 -1.90
CA ARG A 32 1.28 13.97 -2.08
C ARG A 32 1.15 14.37 -3.54
N GLN A 33 1.96 13.77 -4.42
CA GLN A 33 1.98 14.08 -5.85
C GLN A 33 1.58 12.84 -6.64
N ASP A 34 0.54 12.97 -7.46
CA ASP A 34 0.09 11.89 -8.35
C ASP A 34 1.01 11.77 -9.59
N ARG A 35 2.25 11.37 -9.38
CA ARG A 35 3.27 11.16 -10.43
C ARG A 35 3.79 9.74 -10.47
N THR A 36 3.66 9.02 -9.37
CA THR A 36 4.24 7.69 -9.16
C THR A 36 3.25 6.57 -9.41
N GLY A 37 1.94 6.87 -9.39
CA GLY A 37 0.87 5.91 -9.64
C GLY A 37 0.55 4.99 -8.47
N TRP A 38 0.99 5.32 -7.25
CA TRP A 38 0.62 4.64 -6.01
C TRP A 38 0.21 5.68 -4.98
N ASP A 39 -0.63 5.27 -4.02
CA ASP A 39 -1.19 6.16 -2.99
C ASP A 39 -0.35 6.14 -1.72
N TYR A 40 0.27 4.99 -1.39
CA TYR A 40 1.12 4.84 -0.21
C TYR A 40 2.45 4.14 -0.53
N PHE A 41 3.51 4.56 0.16
CA PHE A 41 4.72 3.77 0.35
C PHE A 41 4.72 3.27 1.80
N VAL A 42 4.75 1.95 1.99
CA VAL A 42 4.67 1.32 3.31
C VAL A 42 5.97 0.64 3.68
N GLU A 43 6.34 0.75 4.95
CA GLU A 43 7.52 0.14 5.55
C GLU A 43 7.05 -0.79 6.67
N PHE A 44 7.48 -2.04 6.60
CA PHE A 44 7.13 -3.08 7.55
C PHE A 44 8.14 -3.06 8.70
N PRO A 45 7.69 -3.34 9.94
CA PRO A 45 8.59 -3.35 11.10
C PRO A 45 9.75 -4.33 10.90
N ALA A 46 10.98 -3.89 11.17
CA ALA A 46 12.14 -4.76 11.20
C ALA A 46 11.92 -5.94 12.15
N ILE A 47 12.19 -7.15 11.66
CA ILE A 47 12.28 -8.34 12.49
C ILE A 47 13.76 -8.58 12.75
N ALA A 48 14.23 -8.13 13.92
CA ALA A 48 15.60 -8.37 14.33
C ALA A 48 15.86 -9.87 14.45
N VAL A 49 16.89 -10.36 13.76
CA VAL A 49 17.29 -11.76 13.81
C VAL A 49 18.25 -11.94 14.98
N ALA A 50 17.86 -12.79 15.94
CA ALA A 50 18.67 -13.08 17.11
C ALA A 50 20.02 -13.68 16.69
N GLY A 51 21.10 -13.23 17.35
CA GLY A 51 22.47 -13.69 17.06
C GLY A 51 23.14 -12.99 15.86
N ILE A 52 22.46 -12.06 15.19
CA ILE A 52 23.03 -11.25 14.12
C ILE A 52 23.39 -9.83 14.64
N PRO A 53 24.62 -9.34 14.43
CA PRO A 53 25.00 -7.96 14.73
C PRO A 53 24.13 -6.93 13.99
N ALA A 54 24.00 -5.72 14.55
CA ALA A 54 23.10 -4.68 14.03
C ALA A 54 23.39 -4.29 12.56
N ASP A 55 24.66 -4.28 12.16
CA ASP A 55 25.12 -3.96 10.80
C ASP A 55 24.82 -5.04 9.75
N LEU A 56 24.53 -6.28 10.19
CA LEU A 56 24.18 -7.40 9.34
C LEU A 56 22.69 -7.75 9.38
N GLN A 57 21.88 -6.97 10.10
CA GLN A 57 20.43 -7.16 10.12
C GLN A 57 19.84 -6.95 8.72
N PRO A 58 18.83 -7.74 8.32
CA PRO A 58 18.19 -7.56 7.03
C PRO A 58 17.51 -6.18 6.97
N VAL A 59 17.52 -5.58 5.77
CA VAL A 59 16.83 -4.32 5.50
C VAL A 59 15.32 -4.50 5.70
N GLU A 60 14.67 -3.48 6.26
CA GLU A 60 13.22 -3.44 6.41
C GLU A 60 12.53 -3.65 5.06
N MET A 61 11.50 -4.49 5.05
CA MET A 61 10.70 -4.68 3.85
C MET A 61 9.89 -3.41 3.59
N ALA A 62 9.79 -3.01 2.33
CA ALA A 62 8.96 -1.89 1.92
C ALA A 62 8.21 -2.21 0.63
N ALA A 63 7.07 -1.56 0.44
CA ALA A 63 6.23 -1.76 -0.74
C ALA A 63 5.52 -0.47 -1.15
N SER A 64 5.24 -0.35 -2.45
CA SER A 64 4.28 0.64 -2.94
C SER A 64 2.88 0.04 -2.95
N VAL A 65 1.85 0.83 -2.63
CA VAL A 65 0.45 0.39 -2.61
C VAL A 65 -0.43 1.42 -3.30
N GLN A 66 -1.21 0.96 -4.27
CA GLN A 66 -2.34 1.68 -4.84
C GLN A 66 -3.62 1.09 -4.22
N VAL A 67 -4.48 1.93 -3.67
CA VAL A 67 -5.77 1.53 -3.11
C VAL A 67 -6.83 1.69 -4.19
N LYS A 68 -7.58 0.62 -4.45
CA LYS A 68 -8.74 0.64 -5.35
C LYS A 68 -9.98 0.13 -4.62
N SER A 69 -11.13 0.72 -4.93
CA SER A 69 -12.40 0.35 -4.34
C SER A 69 -13.50 0.20 -5.38
N LYS A 70 -14.42 -0.73 -5.14
CA LYS A 70 -15.53 -1.05 -6.06
C LYS A 70 -16.75 -1.49 -5.25
N ARG A 71 -17.96 -1.11 -5.68
CA ARG A 71 -19.20 -1.49 -4.98
C ARG A 71 -19.72 -2.88 -5.35
N LYS A 72 -19.52 -3.32 -6.59
CA LYS A 72 -20.12 -4.53 -7.16
C LYS A 72 -19.23 -5.12 -8.27
N GLY A 73 -19.40 -6.41 -8.53
CA GLY A 73 -18.67 -7.13 -9.57
C GLY A 73 -17.33 -7.70 -9.11
N GLN A 74 -16.63 -8.38 -10.03
CA GLN A 74 -15.33 -8.98 -9.73
C GLN A 74 -14.23 -7.90 -9.58
N PRO A 75 -13.18 -8.18 -8.77
CA PRO A 75 -11.99 -7.34 -8.69
C PRO A 75 -11.36 -7.17 -10.06
N PHE A 76 -11.14 -5.91 -10.46
CA PHE A 76 -10.39 -5.56 -11.66
C PHE A 76 -9.72 -4.21 -11.42
N VAL A 77 -8.60 -3.95 -12.10
CA VAL A 77 -7.89 -2.67 -12.03
C VAL A 77 -7.52 -2.20 -13.42
N ASP A 78 -7.92 -0.97 -13.74
CA ASP A 78 -7.38 -0.25 -14.90
C ASP A 78 -6.13 0.50 -14.47
N LEU A 79 -5.02 0.25 -15.17
CA LEU A 79 -3.72 0.86 -14.90
C LEU A 79 -3.11 1.43 -16.18
N LYS A 80 -2.56 2.65 -16.10
CA LYS A 80 -1.78 3.21 -17.20
C LYS A 80 -0.57 2.31 -17.50
N LEU A 81 -0.32 2.00 -18.76
CA LEU A 81 0.82 1.17 -19.18
C LEU A 81 2.16 1.67 -18.64
N SER A 82 2.34 2.99 -18.56
CA SER A 82 3.53 3.61 -17.98
C SER A 82 3.73 3.28 -16.50
N ASN A 83 2.65 3.21 -15.72
CA ASN A 83 2.69 2.83 -14.31
C ASN A 83 2.94 1.32 -14.18
N ALA A 84 2.27 0.50 -14.98
CA ALA A 84 2.51 -0.95 -15.03
C ALA A 84 3.99 -1.27 -15.31
N LEU A 85 4.58 -0.62 -16.32
CA LEU A 85 5.98 -0.77 -16.67
C LEU A 85 6.92 -0.30 -15.53
N ARG A 86 6.56 0.80 -14.86
CA ARG A 86 7.32 1.30 -13.70
C ARG A 86 7.31 0.28 -12.56
N PHE A 87 6.16 -0.30 -12.24
CA PHE A 87 6.04 -1.29 -11.15
C PHE A 87 6.76 -2.58 -11.49
N ALA A 88 6.62 -3.08 -12.72
CA ALA A 88 7.30 -4.29 -13.16
C ALA A 88 8.84 -4.16 -13.17
N LYS A 89 9.37 -2.95 -13.32
CA LYS A 89 10.82 -2.66 -13.29
C LYS A 89 11.37 -2.34 -11.91
N ASN A 90 10.52 -2.13 -10.91
CA ASN A 90 10.95 -1.82 -9.56
C ASN A 90 11.29 -3.13 -8.82
N ALA A 91 12.39 -3.15 -8.07
CA ALA A 91 12.76 -4.28 -7.23
C ALA A 91 11.85 -4.41 -6.01
N ALA A 92 11.32 -3.28 -5.51
CA ALA A 92 10.35 -3.29 -4.43
C ALA A 92 8.96 -3.71 -4.94
N PRO A 93 8.21 -4.54 -4.20
CA PRO A 93 6.88 -4.96 -4.59
C PRO A 93 5.92 -3.76 -4.68
N CYS A 94 4.96 -3.86 -5.60
CA CYS A 94 3.84 -2.95 -5.72
C CYS A 94 2.52 -3.73 -5.64
N PHE A 95 1.63 -3.33 -4.74
CA PHE A 95 0.30 -3.90 -4.59
C PHE A 95 -0.75 -2.94 -5.17
N LEU A 96 -1.77 -3.50 -5.82
CA LEU A 96 -2.88 -2.79 -6.46
C LEU A 96 -4.22 -3.24 -5.88
#